data_AF-A0A846ZF88-F1
#
_entry.id   AF-A0A846ZF88-F1
#
_cell.length_a   1.000
_cell.length_b   1.000
_cell.length_c   1.000
_cell.angle_alpha   90.00
_cell.angle_beta   90.00
_cell.angle_gamma   90.00
#
_symmetry.space_group_name_H-M   'P 1'
#
loop_
_entity.id
_entity.type
_entity.pdbx_description
1 polymer ?
#
loop_
_entity_poly.entity_id
_entity_poly.type
_entity_poly.pdbx_seq_one_letter_code
_entity_poly.pdbx_strand_id
1 'polypeptide(L)'
;MTQQTLIAGYQNEISFQRHMLYNLQRWQSMFSMVVGIGVLMLYFFRQQSIWLFGAGIALTMIGVLMILVIGYGIYHGKKNLQRVVLRYERETQPTGVK
;
A
#
# COMPACT_ATOMS: atom_id res chain seq x y z
N MET A 1 -0.06 -5.91 33.58
CA MET A 1 0.57 -6.44 32.36
C MET A 1 2.06 -6.62 32.62
N THR A 2 2.70 -7.66 32.09
CA THR A 2 4.15 -7.84 32.24
C THR A 2 4.88 -7.14 31.09
N GLN A 3 6.11 -6.67 31.31
CA GLN A 3 6.91 -6.01 30.26
C GLN A 3 7.07 -6.87 29.00
N GLN A 4 7.17 -8.19 29.17
CA GLN A 4 7.24 -9.15 28.05
C GLN A 4 5.95 -9.14 27.21
N THR A 5 4.77 -9.07 27.83
CA THR A 5 3.49 -8.99 27.09
C THR A 5 3.36 -7.70 26.29
N LEU A 6 3.92 -6.60 26.78
CA LEU A 6 3.91 -5.30 26.11
C LEU A 6 4.86 -5.29 24.89
N ILE A 7 6.08 -5.81 25.06
CA ILE A 7 7.05 -5.98 23.97
C ILE A 7 6.50 -6.87 22.85
N ALA A 8 5.91 -8.01 23.22
CA ALA A 8 5.31 -8.94 22.26
C ALA A 8 4.15 -8.30 21.49
N GLY A 9 3.33 -7.47 22.15
CA GLY A 9 2.25 -6.71 21.53
C GLY A 9 2.76 -5.78 20.43
N TYR A 10 3.77 -4.96 20.73
CA TYR A 10 4.38 -4.06 19.75
C TYR A 10 5.02 -4.79 18.56
N GLN A 11 5.77 -5.86 18.82
CA GLN A 11 6.39 -6.64 17.75
C GLN A 11 5.34 -7.25 16.81
N ASN A 12 4.24 -7.75 17.37
CA ASN A 12 3.14 -8.28 16.58
C ASN A 12 2.51 -7.18 15.71
N GLU A 13 2.19 -6.02 16.27
CA GLU A 13 1.60 -4.89 15.53
C GLU A 13 2.54 -4.38 14.43
N ILE A 14 3.83 -4.23 14.71
CA ILE A 14 4.85 -3.83 13.73
C ILE A 14 4.91 -4.85 12.59
N SER A 15 4.92 -6.15 12.90
CA SER A 15 4.95 -7.21 11.88
C SER A 15 3.69 -7.16 11.00
N PHE A 16 2.52 -6.98 11.61
CA PHE A 16 1.24 -6.88 10.93
C PHE A 16 1.21 -5.69 9.98
N GLN A 17 1.59 -4.50 10.46
CA GLN A 17 1.58 -3.28 9.65
C GLN A 17 2.60 -3.34 8.50
N ARG A 18 3.77 -3.97 8.71
CA ARG A 18 4.73 -4.23 7.63
C ARG A 18 4.15 -5.16 6.58
N HIS A 19 3.50 -6.25 6.99
CA HIS A 19 2.88 -7.19 6.08
C HIS A 19 1.72 -6.54 5.29
N MET A 20 0.89 -5.73 5.96
CA MET A 20 -0.16 -4.94 5.31
C MET A 20 0.41 -3.99 4.25
N LEU A 21 1.48 -3.26 4.56
CA LEU A 21 2.13 -2.36 3.60
C LEU A 21 2.71 -3.11 2.39
N TYR A 22 3.30 -4.29 2.61
CA TYR A 22 3.78 -5.15 1.53
C TYR A 22 2.64 -5.58 0.60
N ASN A 23 1.49 -5.97 1.17
CA ASN A 23 0.31 -6.33 0.38
C ASN A 23 -0.21 -5.13 -0.43
N LEU A 24 -0.29 -3.93 0.16
CA LEU A 24 -0.68 -2.72 -0.56
C LEU A 24 0.27 -2.42 -1.73
N GLN A 25 1.58 -2.57 -1.54
CA GLN A 25 2.55 -2.38 -2.62
C GLN A 25 2.37 -3.42 -3.73
N ARG A 26 2.07 -4.68 -3.40
CA ARG A 26 1.75 -5.71 -4.39
C ARG A 26 0.48 -5.36 -5.17
N TRP A 27 -0.58 -4.93 -4.49
CA TRP A 27 -1.81 -4.46 -5.14
C TRP A 27 -1.54 -3.27 -6.06
N GLN A 28 -0.75 -2.30 -5.63
CA GLN A 28 -0.36 -1.16 -6.47
C GLN A 28 0.34 -1.62 -7.76
N SER A 29 1.24 -2.59 -7.68
CA SER A 29 1.91 -3.16 -8.86
C SER A 29 0.92 -3.84 -9.80
N MET A 30 -0.04 -4.59 -9.28
CA MET A 30 -1.07 -5.26 -10.10
C MET A 30 -1.94 -4.23 -10.84
N PHE A 31 -2.41 -3.18 -10.16
CA PHE A 31 -3.19 -2.14 -10.82
C PHE A 31 -2.37 -1.33 -11.83
N SER A 32 -1.06 -1.15 -11.60
CA SER A 32 -0.17 -0.53 -12.58
C SER A 32 -0.08 -1.36 -13.87
N MET A 33 -0.05 -2.69 -13.75
CA MET A 33 -0.12 -3.59 -14.90
C MET A 33 -1.48 -3.48 -15.63
N VAL A 34 -2.59 -3.40 -14.90
CA VAL A 34 -3.93 -3.18 -15.48
C VAL A 34 -4.00 -1.86 -16.25
N VAL A 35 -3.44 -0.78 -15.71
CA VAL A 35 -3.32 0.50 -16.42
C VAL A 35 -2.49 0.35 -17.70
N GLY A 36 -1.35 -0.34 -17.64
CA GLY A 36 -0.53 -0.62 -18.81
C GLY A 36 -1.31 -1.35 -19.92
N ILE A 37 -2.08 -2.38 -19.55
CA ILE A 37 -2.96 -3.11 -20.49
C ILE A 37 -4.01 -2.15 -21.07
N GLY A 38 -4.65 -1.33 -20.24
CA GLY A 38 -5.62 -0.32 -20.68
C GLY A 38 -5.02 0.65 -21.71
N VAL A 39 -3.81 1.16 -21.46
CA VAL A 39 -3.09 2.05 -22.38
C VAL A 39 -2.77 1.36 -23.70
N LEU A 40 -2.31 0.10 -23.68
CA LEU A 40 -2.08 -0.66 -24.90
C LEU A 40 -3.39 -0.87 -25.70
N MET A 41 -4.50 -1.14 -25.02
CA MET A 41 -5.80 -1.25 -25.67
C MET A 41 -6.21 0.06 -26.35
N LEU A 42 -6.00 1.19 -25.68
CA LEU A 42 -6.27 2.52 -26.26
C LEU A 42 -5.41 2.78 -27.50
N TYR A 43 -4.15 2.38 -27.49
CA TYR A 43 -3.24 2.59 -28.61
C TYR A 43 -3.61 1.74 -29.82
N PHE A 44 -3.75 0.42 -29.65
CA PHE A 44 -3.95 -0.51 -30.77
C PHE A 44 -5.38 -0.52 -31.31
N PHE A 45 -6.40 -0.34 -30.47
CA PHE A 45 -7.80 -0.53 -30.89
C PHE A 45 -8.55 0.77 -31.18
N ARG A 46 -7.91 1.95 -31.09
CA ARG A 46 -8.55 3.26 -31.33
C ARG A 46 -9.39 3.33 -32.61
N GLN A 47 -8.92 2.73 -33.70
CA GLN A 47 -9.61 2.73 -35.00
C GLN A 47 -10.11 1.34 -35.43
N GLN A 48 -9.76 0.27 -34.70
CA GLN A 48 -10.18 -1.09 -35.05
C GLN A 48 -11.48 -1.51 -34.34
N SER A 49 -11.65 -1.15 -33.08
CA SER A 49 -12.80 -1.60 -32.29
C SER A 49 -13.17 -0.60 -31.22
N ILE A 50 -14.33 0.03 -31.38
CA ILE A 50 -14.86 1.01 -30.42
C ILE A 50 -15.14 0.38 -29.05
N TRP A 51 -15.51 -0.91 -29.03
CA TRP A 51 -15.74 -1.66 -27.79
C TRP A 51 -14.44 -1.88 -27.00
N LEU A 52 -13.38 -2.34 -27.67
CA LEU A 52 -12.08 -2.55 -27.01
C LEU A 52 -11.43 -1.22 -26.63
N PHE A 53 -11.60 -0.19 -27.45
CA PHE A 53 -11.17 1.17 -27.10
C PHE A 53 -11.89 1.68 -25.85
N GLY A 54 -13.22 1.57 -25.79
CA GLY A 54 -14.01 1.95 -24.61
C GLY A 54 -13.63 1.15 -23.34
N ALA A 55 -13.39 -0.15 -23.47
CA ALA A 55 -12.89 -0.98 -22.38
C ALA A 55 -11.50 -0.53 -21.89
N GLY A 56 -10.61 -0.14 -22.80
CA GLY A 56 -9.30 0.44 -22.47
C GLY A 56 -9.42 1.74 -21.67
N ILE A 57 -10.37 2.62 -22.01
CA ILE A 57 -10.65 3.84 -21.24
C ILE A 57 -11.07 3.47 -19.82
N ALA A 58 -12.06 2.58 -19.69
CA ALA A 58 -12.59 2.16 -18.39
C ALA A 58 -11.51 1.52 -17.50
N LEU A 59 -10.71 0.59 -18.05
CA LEU A 59 -9.62 -0.06 -17.31
C LEU A 59 -8.55 0.94 -16.86
N THR A 60 -8.17 1.89 -17.72
CA THR A 60 -7.19 2.92 -17.39
C THR A 60 -7.70 3.82 -16.27
N MET A 61 -8.95 4.31 -16.38
CA MET A 61 -9.55 5.18 -15.37
C MET A 61 -9.68 4.49 -14.00
N ILE A 62 -10.23 3.27 -13.98
CA ILE A 62 -10.39 2.50 -12.75
C ILE A 62 -9.02 2.18 -12.15
N GLY A 63 -8.06 1.73 -12.97
CA GLY A 63 -6.71 1.40 -12.52
C GLY A 63 -5.99 2.59 -11.89
N VAL A 64 -6.07 3.77 -12.51
CA VAL A 64 -5.48 5.01 -11.95
C VAL A 64 -6.14 5.38 -10.63
N LEU A 65 -7.47 5.35 -10.54
CA LEU A 65 -8.19 5.63 -9.29
C LEU A 65 -7.78 4.67 -8.16
N MET A 66 -7.67 3.37 -8.47
CA MET A 66 -7.22 2.36 -7.49
C MET A 66 -5.78 2.62 -7.03
N ILE A 67 -4.86 2.98 -7.94
CA ILE A 67 -3.49 3.33 -7.59
C ILE A 67 -3.45 4.54 -6.65
N LEU A 68 -4.28 5.56 -6.88
CA LEU A 68 -4.36 6.74 -6.01
C LEU A 68 -4.86 6.39 -4.61
N VAL A 69 -5.93 5.60 -4.50
CA VAL A 69 -6.49 5.14 -3.22
C VAL A 69 -5.46 4.29 -2.45
N ILE A 70 -4.80 3.35 -3.13
CA ILE A 70 -3.77 2.50 -2.52
C ILE A 70 -2.56 3.32 -2.12
N GLY A 71 -2.11 4.26 -2.96
CA GLY A 71 -1.00 5.16 -2.67
C GLY A 71 -1.26 6.01 -1.43
N TYR A 72 -2.49 6.51 -1.27
CA TYR A 72 -2.93 7.19 -0.05
C TYR A 72 -2.87 6.26 1.17
N GLY A 73 -3.36 5.02 1.03
CA GLY A 73 -3.27 4.00 2.08
C GLY A 73 -1.83 3.68 2.50
N ILE A 74 -0.91 3.53 1.55
CA ILE A 74 0.52 3.30 1.81
C ILE A 74 1.14 4.49 2.54
N TYR A 75 0.83 5.72 2.11
CA TYR A 75 1.35 6.93 2.74
C TYR A 75 0.98 7.00 4.23
N HIS A 76 -0.30 6.80 4.55
CA HIS A 76 -0.76 6.79 5.94
C HIS A 76 -0.29 5.56 6.71
N GLY A 77 -0.24 4.38 6.08
CA GLY A 77 0.27 3.15 6.69
C GLY A 77 1.73 3.28 7.11
N LYS A 78 2.58 3.90 6.29
CA LYS A 78 4.00 4.16 6.64
C LYS A 78 4.12 5.09 7.84
N LYS A 79 3.31 6.15 7.91
CA LYS A 79 3.26 7.05 9.07
C LYS A 79 2.78 6.34 10.34
N ASN A 80 1.80 5.45 10.22
CA ASN A 80 1.30 4.67 11.36
C ASN A 80 2.37 3.73 11.88
N LEU A 81 3.03 2.98 11.00
CA LEU A 81 4.10 2.07 11.35
C LEU A 81 5.25 2.82 12.06
N GLN A 82 5.65 3.98 11.54
CA GLN A 82 6.68 4.81 12.17
C GLN A 82 6.29 5.25 13.58
N ARG A 83 5.03 5.66 13.79
CA ARG A 83 4.54 6.03 15.13
C ARG A 83 4.57 4.86 16.11
N VAL A 84 4.23 3.64 15.67
CA VAL A 84 4.28 2.44 16.51
C VAL A 84 5.72 2.06 16.85
N VAL A 85 6.63 2.11 15.87
CA VAL A 85 8.06 1.85 16.10
C VAL A 85 8.66 2.86 17.09
N LEU A 86 8.36 4.15 16.94
CA LEU A 86 8.85 5.17 17.87
C LEU A 86 8.29 4.99 19.30
N ARG A 87 7.05 4.52 19.45
CA ARG A 87 6.47 4.19 20.77
C ARG A 87 7.15 2.98 21.38
N TYR A 88 7.36 1.93 20.57
CA TYR A 88 8.11 0.74 20.98
C TYR A 88 9.49 1.12 21.49
N GLU A 89 10.26 1.91 20.72
CA GLU A 89 11.60 2.36 21.13
C GLU A 89 11.58 3.17 22.43
N ARG A 90 10.61 4.08 22.61
CA ARG A 90 10.49 4.88 23.83
C ARG A 90 10.17 4.04 25.07
N GLU A 91 9.28 3.06 24.94
CA GLU A 91 8.77 2.28 26.06
C GLU A 91 9.67 1.08 26.42
N THR A 92 10.55 0.67 25.49
CA THR A 92 11.47 -0.46 25.68
C THR A 92 12.93 -0.06 25.84
N GLN A 93 13.32 1.17 25.48
CA GLN A 93 14.59 1.71 25.93
C GLN A 93 14.52 1.97 27.44
N PRO A 94 15.49 1.49 28.24
CA PRO A 94 15.60 1.93 29.61
C PRO A 94 15.87 3.43 29.59
N THR A 95 14.98 4.22 30.17
CA THR A 95 15.34 5.57 30.64
C THR A 95 16.49 5.42 31.63
N GLY A 96 17.71 5.54 31.14
CA GLY A 96 18.94 5.44 31.91
C GLY A 96 20.14 5.85 31.05
N VAL A 97 20.37 7.16 30.96
CA VAL A 97 21.56 7.92 31.41
C VAL A 97 21.57 9.25 30.64
N LYS A 98 21.04 10.30 31.28
CA LYS A 98 21.79 11.55 31.42
C LYS A 98 22.34 11.57 32.83
#